data_AF-A0A535MAR2-F1
#
_entry.id   AF-A0A535MAR2-F1
#
_cell.length_a   1.000
_cell.length_b   1.000
_cell.length_c   1.000
_cell.angle_alpha   90.00
_cell.angle_beta   90.00
_cell.angle_gamma   90.00
#
_symmetry.space_group_name_H-M   'P 1'
#
loop_
_entity.id
_entity.type
_entity.pdbx_description
1 polymer ?
#
loop_
_entity_poly.entity_id
_entity_poly.type
_entity_poly.pdbx_seq_one_letter_code
_entity_poly.pdbx_strand_id
1 'polypeptide(L)'
;TFIGHPEVGSTMAQDALKRLRFSSDDIDAVAKLVRLHMRPIQYDPEGWEDKAVRRLVRDAGPELPALLAVARADMRASHYPNVEKVDHLEERIRRLDAAQINAITSPLTGEELMARYRRPPGPWIRSC
;
A
#
# COMPACT_ATOMS: atom_id res chain seq x y z
N THR A 1 6.00 -9.18 -22.83
CA THR A 1 5.37 -8.78 -21.55
C THR A 1 4.99 -10.02 -20.78
N PHE A 2 5.26 -10.07 -19.47
CA PHE A 2 4.84 -11.16 -18.58
C PHE A 2 3.63 -10.71 -17.76
N ILE A 3 2.42 -11.12 -18.16
CA ILE A 3 1.16 -10.72 -17.50
C ILE A 3 0.93 -11.64 -16.30
N GLY A 4 0.55 -11.09 -15.14
CA GLY A 4 0.28 -11.86 -13.91
C GLY A 4 1.52 -12.45 -13.24
N HIS A 5 2.72 -12.00 -13.61
CA HIS A 5 3.95 -12.48 -12.99
C HIS A 5 4.10 -12.13 -11.49
N PRO A 6 3.49 -11.04 -10.94
CA PRO A 6 3.58 -10.79 -9.50
C PRO A 6 2.92 -11.91 -8.68
N GLU A 7 1.78 -12.43 -9.14
CA GLU A 7 1.05 -13.53 -8.48
C GLU A 7 1.85 -14.84 -8.58
N VAL A 8 2.34 -15.17 -9.78
CA VAL A 8 3.14 -16.37 -10.00
C VAL A 8 4.44 -16.32 -9.18
N GLY A 9 5.15 -15.19 -9.22
CA GLY A 9 6.39 -14.98 -8.46
C GLY A 9 6.18 -15.09 -6.95
N SER A 10 5.07 -14.55 -6.44
CA SER A 10 4.70 -14.67 -5.02
C SER A 10 4.54 -16.13 -4.61
N THR A 11 3.84 -16.95 -5.40
CA THR A 11 3.65 -18.38 -5.12
C THR A 11 4.99 -19.12 -5.17
N MET A 12 5.81 -18.84 -6.18
CA MET A 12 7.15 -19.45 -6.29
C MET A 12 8.04 -19.11 -5.10
N ALA A 13 8.01 -17.86 -4.61
CA ALA A 13 8.77 -17.43 -3.44
C ALA A 13 8.30 -18.17 -2.17
N GLN A 14 6.99 -18.32 -1.98
CA GLN A 14 6.44 -19.07 -0.84
C GLN A 14 6.92 -20.53 -0.85
N ASP A 15 6.83 -21.21 -2.00
CA ASP A 15 7.23 -22.62 -2.11
C ASP A 15 8.74 -22.80 -1.88
N ALA A 16 9.56 -21.88 -2.39
CA ALA A 16 11.00 -21.89 -2.17
C ALA A 16 11.35 -21.70 -0.68
N LEU A 17 10.77 -20.70 -0.02
CA LEU A 17 11.05 -20.40 1.38
C LEU A 17 10.53 -21.48 2.34
N LYS A 18 9.38 -22.09 2.04
CA LYS A 18 8.89 -23.29 2.76
C LYS A 18 9.87 -24.45 2.67
N ARG A 19 10.40 -24.73 1.48
CA ARG A 19 11.41 -25.78 1.27
C ARG A 19 12.71 -25.50 2.02
N LEU A 20 13.06 -24.22 2.17
CA LEU A 20 14.21 -23.75 2.95
C LEU A 20 13.93 -23.62 4.46
N ARG A 21 12.70 -23.91 4.92
CA ARG A 21 12.28 -23.91 6.33
C ARG A 21 12.38 -22.54 7.02
N PHE A 22 12.10 -21.46 6.30
CA PHE A 22 11.91 -20.14 6.91
C PHE A 22 10.66 -20.09 7.81
N SER A 23 10.59 -19.08 8.68
CA SER A 23 9.41 -18.83 9.51
C SER A 23 8.20 -18.48 8.65
N SER A 24 6.98 -18.72 9.16
CA SER A 24 5.74 -18.31 8.49
C SER A 24 5.72 -16.81 8.20
N ASP A 25 6.20 -16.03 9.16
CA ASP A 25 6.15 -14.57 9.11
C ASP A 25 7.08 -14.04 8.01
N ASP A 26 8.29 -14.61 7.88
CA ASP A 26 9.22 -14.27 6.79
C ASP A 26 8.67 -14.68 5.42
N ILE A 27 8.05 -15.87 5.34
CA ILE A 27 7.44 -16.36 4.10
C ILE A 27 6.34 -15.40 3.63
N ASP A 28 5.47 -14.98 4.55
CA ASP A 28 4.35 -14.08 4.25
C ASP A 28 4.83 -12.66 3.92
N ALA A 29 5.84 -12.15 4.62
CA ALA A 29 6.46 -10.86 4.34
C ALA A 29 7.10 -10.84 2.94
N VAL A 30 7.96 -11.81 2.63
CA VAL A 30 8.65 -11.88 1.32
C VAL A 30 7.65 -12.11 0.19
N ALA A 31 6.67 -13.00 0.36
CA ALA A 31 5.63 -13.22 -0.64
C ALA A 31 4.84 -11.94 -0.93
N LYS A 32 4.50 -11.17 0.11
CA LYS A 32 3.83 -9.87 -0.05
C LYS A 32 4.69 -8.87 -0.81
N LEU A 33 5.98 -8.78 -0.49
CA LEU A 33 6.92 -7.91 -1.22
C LEU A 33 6.97 -8.30 -2.71
N VAL A 34 7.13 -9.58 -3.02
CA VAL A 34 7.13 -10.08 -4.41
C VAL A 34 5.80 -9.83 -5.09
N ARG A 35 4.65 -9.98 -4.41
CA ARG A 35 3.35 -9.71 -5.03
C ARG A 35 3.14 -8.22 -5.36
N LEU A 36 3.70 -7.32 -4.55
CA LEU A 36 3.47 -5.88 -4.67
C LEU A 36 4.59 -5.13 -5.43
N HIS A 37 5.71 -5.78 -5.75
CA HIS A 37 6.94 -5.13 -6.23
C HIS A 37 6.76 -4.19 -7.43
N MET A 38 5.87 -4.52 -8.37
CA MET A 38 5.62 -3.67 -9.54
C MET A 38 4.87 -2.38 -9.22
N ARG A 39 4.13 -2.32 -8.10
CA ARG A 39 3.22 -1.19 -7.84
C ARG A 39 3.95 0.14 -7.64
N PRO A 40 5.03 0.23 -6.83
CA PRO A 40 5.80 1.47 -6.75
C PRO A 40 6.53 1.80 -8.06
N ILE A 41 6.95 0.80 -8.84
CA ILE A 41 7.63 1.01 -10.13
C ILE A 41 6.67 1.61 -11.17
N GLN A 42 5.41 1.18 -11.15
CA GLN A 42 4.32 1.69 -11.97
C GLN A 42 3.70 2.98 -11.44
N TYR A 43 4.29 3.57 -10.40
CA TYR A 43 3.83 4.85 -9.89
C TYR A 43 3.96 5.93 -10.97
N ASP A 44 2.87 6.66 -11.14
CA ASP A 44 2.79 7.83 -12.00
C ASP A 44 2.28 9.01 -11.15
N PRO A 45 3.11 10.05 -10.92
CA PRO A 45 2.72 11.24 -10.15
C PRO A 45 1.41 11.87 -10.63
N GLU A 46 1.18 11.88 -11.95
CA GLU A 46 0.02 12.52 -12.57
C GLU A 46 -1.19 11.58 -12.63
N GLY A 47 -0.96 10.28 -12.91
CA GLY A 47 -2.02 9.29 -13.05
C GLY A 47 -2.58 8.72 -11.74
N TRP A 48 -1.80 8.70 -10.66
CA TRP A 48 -2.28 8.15 -9.38
C TRP A 48 -3.08 9.16 -8.57
N GLU A 49 -4.32 8.83 -8.24
CA GLU A 49 -5.10 9.52 -7.21
C GLU A 49 -4.62 9.18 -5.79
N ASP A 50 -4.89 10.05 -4.81
CA ASP A 50 -4.54 9.81 -3.40
C ASP A 50 -5.14 8.51 -2.85
N LYS A 51 -6.33 8.12 -3.33
CA LYS A 51 -6.95 6.83 -2.97
C LYS A 51 -6.09 5.63 -3.39
N ALA A 52 -5.38 5.73 -4.52
CA ALA A 52 -4.49 4.67 -5.01
C ALA A 52 -3.23 4.56 -4.14
N VAL A 53 -2.67 5.71 -3.73
CA VAL A 53 -1.55 5.78 -2.79
C VAL A 53 -1.95 5.17 -1.44
N ARG A 54 -3.10 5.58 -0.87
CA ARG A 54 -3.63 5.00 0.38
C ARG A 54 -3.89 3.50 0.28
N ARG A 55 -4.36 3.02 -0.89
CA ARG A 55 -4.50 1.57 -1.15
C ARG A 55 -3.15 0.86 -1.12
N LEU A 56 -2.11 1.42 -1.75
CA LEU A 56 -0.77 0.84 -1.71
C LEU A 56 -0.26 0.72 -0.27
N VAL A 57 -0.37 1.80 0.51
CA VAL A 57 0.03 1.83 1.93
C VAL A 57 -0.71 0.76 2.73
N ARG A 58 -2.03 0.67 2.58
CA ARG A 58 -2.86 -0.34 3.25
C ARG A 58 -2.49 -1.77 2.85
N ASP A 59 -2.28 -2.02 1.57
CA ASP A 59 -1.98 -3.36 1.06
C ASP A 59 -0.56 -3.82 1.47
N ALA A 60 0.41 -2.90 1.55
CA ALA A 60 1.77 -3.18 2.01
C ALA A 60 1.84 -3.35 3.55
N GLY A 61 1.12 -2.52 4.30
CA GLY A 61 1.10 -2.54 5.75
C GLY A 61 2.51 -2.37 6.34
N PRO A 62 2.96 -3.23 7.26
CA PRO A 62 4.28 -3.11 7.90
C PRO A 62 5.44 -3.25 6.91
N GLU A 63 5.22 -3.90 5.76
CA GLU A 63 6.25 -4.12 4.74
C GLU A 63 6.49 -2.92 3.82
N LEU A 64 5.75 -1.80 4.01
CA LEU A 64 5.86 -0.63 3.14
C LEU A 64 7.31 -0.09 3.01
N PRO A 65 8.12 0.04 4.09
CA PRO A 65 9.49 0.51 3.96
C PRO A 65 10.35 -0.44 3.12
N ALA A 66 10.22 -1.75 3.34
CA ALA A 66 10.93 -2.77 2.57
C ALA A 66 10.49 -2.78 1.10
N LEU A 67 9.19 -2.58 0.83
CA LEU A 67 8.64 -2.51 -0.52
C LEU A 67 9.22 -1.33 -1.31
N LEU A 68 9.33 -0.15 -0.70
CA LEU A 68 9.93 1.02 -1.33
C LEU A 68 11.44 0.80 -1.57
N ALA A 69 12.15 0.16 -0.64
CA ALA A 69 13.55 -0.18 -0.81
C ALA A 69 13.79 -1.16 -1.97
N VAL A 70 12.97 -2.21 -2.09
CA VAL A 70 13.00 -3.17 -3.21
C VAL A 70 12.75 -2.45 -4.53
N ALA A 71 11.73 -1.59 -4.61
CA ALA A 71 11.44 -0.84 -5.82
C ALA A 71 12.58 0.10 -6.22
N ARG A 72 13.20 0.80 -5.25
CA ARG A 72 14.36 1.67 -5.51
C ARG A 72 15.54 0.87 -6.05
N ALA A 73 15.82 -0.30 -5.48
CA ALA A 73 16.89 -1.18 -5.94
C ALA A 73 16.64 -1.69 -7.37
N ASP A 74 15.41 -2.12 -7.67
CA ASP A 74 15.03 -2.62 -8.99
C ASP A 74 15.12 -1.54 -10.07
N MET A 75 14.56 -0.35 -9.79
CA MET A 75 14.67 0.78 -10.73
C MET A 75 16.13 1.18 -10.97
N ARG A 76 16.99 1.11 -9.95
CA ARG A 76 18.42 1.40 -10.09
C ARG A 76 19.14 0.37 -10.95
N ALA A 77 18.71 -0.89 -10.93
CA ALA A 77 19.26 -1.96 -11.74
C ALA A 77 18.73 -1.97 -13.19
N SER A 78 17.67 -1.21 -13.48
CA SER A 78 17.08 -1.13 -14.82
C SER A 78 17.96 -0.35 -15.81
N HIS A 79 17.77 -0.62 -17.11
CA HIS A 79 18.54 0.03 -18.18
C HIS A 79 18.32 1.55 -18.26
N TYR A 80 17.16 2.03 -17.82
CA TYR A 80 16.79 3.45 -17.75
C TYR A 80 16.28 3.78 -16.34
N PRO A 81 17.18 3.98 -15.37
CA PRO A 81 16.79 4.18 -13.98
C PRO A 81 16.04 5.50 -13.80
N ASN A 82 14.92 5.44 -13.07
CA ASN A 82 14.14 6.63 -12.66
C ASN A 82 13.74 6.51 -11.19
N VAL A 83 14.74 6.51 -10.31
CA VAL A 83 14.54 6.35 -8.86
C VAL A 83 13.73 7.50 -8.23
N GLU A 84 13.74 8.68 -8.87
CA GLU A 84 13.02 9.87 -8.43
C GLU A 84 11.51 9.62 -8.29
N LYS A 85 10.93 8.70 -9.09
CA LYS A 85 9.53 8.30 -8.95
C LYS A 85 9.23 7.67 -7.60
N VAL A 86 10.11 6.80 -7.10
CA VAL A 86 9.95 6.13 -5.80
C VAL A 86 10.11 7.15 -4.68
N ASP A 87 11.07 8.06 -4.81
CA ASP A 87 11.30 9.11 -3.82
C ASP A 87 10.11 10.09 -3.76
N HIS A 88 9.52 10.45 -4.91
CA HIS A 88 8.30 11.24 -4.97
C HIS A 88 7.09 10.51 -4.37
N LEU A 89 6.95 9.20 -4.63
CA LEU A 89 5.90 8.38 -4.01
C LEU A 89 6.05 8.37 -2.48
N GLU A 90 7.27 8.20 -1.97
CA GLU A 90 7.56 8.18 -0.53
C GLU A 90 7.20 9.53 0.10
N GLU A 91 7.59 10.65 -0.51
CA GLU A 91 7.20 12.00 -0.06
C GLU A 91 5.67 12.18 -0.07
N ARG A 92 4.99 11.74 -1.13
CA ARG A 92 3.54 11.82 -1.23
C ARG A 92 2.84 10.99 -0.15
N ILE A 93 3.38 9.82 0.20
CA ILE A 93 2.88 9.00 1.30
C ILE A 93 3.00 9.77 2.63
N ARG A 94 4.18 10.35 2.93
CA ARG A 94 4.40 11.14 4.16
C ARG A 94 3.42 12.32 4.25
N ARG A 95 3.21 13.04 3.15
CA ARG A 95 2.25 14.15 3.08
C ARG A 95 0.81 13.69 3.37
N LEU A 96 0.38 12.54 2.83
CA LEU A 96 -0.97 12.02 3.03
C LEU A 96 -1.22 11.48 4.43
N ASP A 97 -0.17 10.99 5.09
CA ASP A 97 -0.20 10.56 6.48
C ASP A 97 -0.27 11.76 7.44
N ALA A 98 0.61 12.76 7.25
CA ALA A 98 0.53 14.02 7.98
C ALA A 98 -0.83 14.72 7.78
N ALA A 99 -1.37 14.69 6.56
CA ALA A 99 -2.71 15.20 6.28
C ALA A 99 -3.81 14.39 6.97
N GLN A 100 -3.62 13.10 7.24
CA GLN A 100 -4.59 12.30 8.00
C GLN A 100 -4.53 12.60 9.50
N ILE A 101 -3.34 12.86 10.05
CA ILE A 101 -3.15 13.35 11.43
C ILE A 101 -3.73 14.77 11.59
N ASN A 102 -3.52 15.62 10.59
CA ASN A 102 -4.04 17.00 10.56
C ASN A 102 -5.51 17.10 10.12
N ALA A 103 -6.04 16.05 9.48
CA ALA A 103 -7.47 15.91 9.20
C ALA A 103 -8.17 15.57 10.52
N ILE A 104 -8.35 16.63 11.29
CA ILE A 104 -9.23 16.70 12.44
C ILE A 104 -10.53 15.96 12.11
N THR A 105 -10.81 14.99 12.96
CA THR A 105 -12.01 14.17 13.03
C THR A 105 -13.25 15.05 12.89
N SER A 106 -14.33 14.51 12.29
CA SER A 106 -15.63 15.20 12.28
C SER A 106 -15.94 15.74 13.68
N PRO A 107 -16.34 17.02 13.83
CA PRO A 107 -16.71 17.57 15.14
C PRO A 107 -17.95 16.88 15.72
N LEU A 108 -18.62 16.06 14.91
CA LEU A 108 -19.78 15.26 15.29
C LEU A 108 -19.48 13.78 15.07
N THR A 109 -19.76 12.99 16.10
CA THR A 109 -19.79 11.53 16.08
C THR A 109 -20.99 11.00 15.29
N GLY A 110 -20.93 9.72 14.87
CA GLY A 110 -22.07 9.05 14.24
C GLY A 110 -23.32 9.06 15.14
N GLU A 111 -23.15 8.96 16.46
CA GLU A 111 -24.23 9.03 17.44
C GLU A 111 -24.89 10.41 17.51
N GLU A 112 -24.09 11.48 17.49
CA GLU A 112 -24.61 12.86 17.46
C GLU A 112 -25.39 13.14 16.16
N LEU A 113 -24.96 12.58 15.04
CA LEU A 113 -25.70 12.65 13.78
C LEU A 113 -27.01 11.85 13.86
N MET A 114 -27.00 10.64 14.44
CA MET A 114 -28.22 9.85 14.64
C MET A 114 -29.24 10.55 15.55
N ALA A 115 -28.78 11.14 16.66
CA ALA A 115 -29.64 11.89 17.58
C ALA A 115 -30.22 13.14 16.92
N ARG A 116 -29.41 13.91 16.19
CA ARG A 116 -29.85 15.15 15.50
C ARG A 116 -30.87 14.87 14.42
N TYR A 117 -30.67 13.81 13.63
CA TYR A 117 -31.54 13.49 12.49
C TYR A 117 -32.63 12.46 12.82
N ARG A 118 -32.65 11.91 14.05
CA ARG A 118 -33.58 10.87 14.51
C ARG A 118 -33.66 9.68 13.55
N ARG A 119 -32.51 9.26 13.04
CA ARG A 119 -32.39 8.14 12.11
C ARG A 119 -31.52 7.05 12.72
N PRO A 120 -31.90 5.76 12.58
CA PRO A 120 -31.09 4.65 13.06
C PRO A 120 -29.85 4.44 12.18
N PRO A 121 -28.86 3.63 12.62
CA PRO A 121 -27.71 3.25 11.82
C PRO A 121 -28.13 2.72 10.44
N GLY A 122 -27.39 3.08 9.38
CA GLY A 122 -27.67 2.63 8.02
C GLY A 122 -26.65 3.16 7.01
N PRO A 123 -26.83 2.92 5.70
CA PRO A 123 -25.84 3.27 4.65
C PRO A 123 -25.44 4.77 4.59
N TRP A 124 -26.19 5.63 5.27
CA TRP A 124 -25.99 7.07 5.40
C TRP A 124 -25.00 7.46 6.52
N ILE A 125 -24.66 6.55 7.43
CA ILE A 125 -23.58 6.68 8.41
C ILE A 125 -22.68 5.46 8.23
N ARG A 126 -21.42 5.71 7.89
CA ARG A 126 -20.43 4.63 7.86
C ARG A 126 -20.21 4.20 9.30
N SER A 127 -20.58 2.96 9.65
CA SER A 127 -20.22 2.36 10.94
C SER A 127 -18.71 2.56 11.14
N CYS A 128 -18.34 3.21 12.23
CA CYS A 128 -16.95 3.46 12.60
C CYS A 128 -16.18 2.14 12.73
#